data_AF-A0A2R7JWG7-F1
#
_entry.id   AF-A0A2R7JWG7-F1
#
_cell.length_a   1.000
_cell.length_b   1.000
_cell.length_c   1.000
_cell.angle_alpha   90.00
_cell.angle_beta   90.00
_cell.angle_gamma   90.00
#
_symmetry.space_group_name_H-M   'P 1'
#
loop_
_entity.id
_entity.type
_entity.pdbx_description
1 polymer ?
#
loop_
_entity_poly.entity_id
_entity_poly.type
_entity_poly.pdbx_seq_one_letter_code
_entity_poly.pdbx_strand_id
1 'polypeptide(L)'
;MTNLFAITTAALLSVAASPVIAGETRPAPVPTTEAPQAAAPGARVANSKTKYCVIETITGSRIPVKTCATRGEWLERGFDPLAKN
;
A
#
# COMPACT_ATOMS: atom_id res chain seq x y z
N MET A 1 -16.13 57.86 -4.00
CA MET A 1 -15.19 58.27 -5.05
C MET A 1 -13.81 57.76 -4.66
N THR A 2 -13.28 56.91 -5.54
CA THR A 2 -11.89 56.54 -5.82
C THR A 2 -10.80 57.16 -4.96
N ASN A 3 -9.82 56.34 -4.54
CA ASN A 3 -8.41 56.68 -4.76
C ASN A 3 -7.61 55.38 -4.98
N LEU A 4 -7.29 55.18 -6.25
CA LEU A 4 -6.16 54.40 -6.73
C LEU A 4 -4.87 55.19 -6.43
N PHE A 5 -3.72 54.57 -6.71
CA PHE A 5 -2.34 55.11 -6.77
C PHE A 5 -1.43 54.68 -5.59
N ALA A 6 -0.18 54.24 -5.76
CA ALA A 6 0.59 53.79 -6.91
C ALA A 6 2.00 53.33 -6.43
N ILE A 7 2.63 52.38 -7.16
CA ILE A 7 4.09 52.18 -7.45
C ILE A 7 5.07 52.02 -6.25
N THR A 8 5.97 51.03 -6.20
CA THR A 8 7.36 51.10 -6.75
C THR A 8 8.10 49.77 -6.45
N THR A 9 8.44 48.97 -7.47
CA THR A 9 9.80 48.77 -8.07
C THR A 9 10.91 48.28 -7.14
N ALA A 10 11.42 47.07 -7.42
CA ALA A 10 12.85 46.70 -7.56
C ALA A 10 12.94 45.16 -7.58
N ALA A 11 12.97 44.49 -8.73
CA ALA A 11 14.21 44.19 -9.49
C ALA A 11 15.36 43.75 -8.59
N LEU A 12 15.73 42.45 -8.64
CA LEU A 12 17.11 41.98 -8.72
C LEU A 12 17.13 40.52 -9.17
N LEU A 13 17.73 40.32 -10.34
CA LEU A 13 17.98 39.07 -11.02
C LEU A 13 19.04 38.26 -10.27
N SER A 14 18.79 36.96 -10.12
CA SER A 14 19.86 35.97 -9.94
C SER A 14 19.45 34.72 -10.68
N VAL A 15 19.76 34.70 -11.99
CA VAL A 15 19.66 33.51 -12.81
C VAL A 15 20.86 32.63 -12.45
N ALA A 16 20.66 31.68 -11.55
CA ALA A 16 21.63 30.62 -11.34
C ALA A 16 21.58 29.69 -12.57
N ALA A 17 22.51 29.87 -13.50
CA ALA A 17 22.72 28.93 -14.59
C ALA A 17 23.21 27.59 -14.00
N SER A 18 22.31 26.62 -13.91
CA SER A 18 22.65 25.25 -13.53
C SER A 18 23.15 24.49 -14.76
N PRO A 19 24.21 23.67 -14.67
CA PRO A 19 24.69 22.90 -15.81
C PRO A 19 23.66 21.84 -16.22
N VAL A 20 23.36 21.78 -17.51
CA VAL A 20 22.61 20.67 -18.12
C VAL A 20 23.55 19.47 -18.19
N ILE A 21 23.21 18.41 -17.46
CA ILE A 21 23.76 17.08 -17.70
C ILE A 21 22.98 16.48 -18.86
N ALA A 22 23.64 16.29 -19.99
CA ALA A 22 23.09 15.49 -21.09
C ALA A 22 23.03 14.03 -20.61
N GLY A 23 21.86 13.61 -20.13
CA GLY A 23 21.55 12.21 -19.92
C GLY A 23 21.37 11.53 -21.27
N GLU A 24 22.19 10.51 -21.54
CA GLU A 24 22.04 9.60 -22.67
C GLU A 24 20.57 9.21 -22.83
N THR A 25 20.01 9.39 -24.03
CA THR A 25 18.63 8.97 -24.34
C THR A 25 18.56 7.45 -24.27
N ARG A 26 18.25 6.93 -23.08
CA ARG A 26 17.82 5.54 -22.93
C ARG A 26 16.45 5.42 -23.60
N PRO A 27 16.26 4.52 -24.58
CA PRO A 27 14.95 4.26 -25.13
C PRO A 27 14.01 3.84 -24.01
N ALA A 28 12.84 4.46 -23.93
CA ALA A 28 11.75 3.95 -23.11
C ALA A 28 10.98 2.90 -23.91
N PRO A 29 10.82 1.69 -23.35
CA PRO A 29 9.59 0.95 -23.54
C PRO A 29 8.86 0.80 -22.21
N VAL A 30 7.67 1.40 -22.21
CA VAL A 30 6.40 0.99 -21.60
C VAL A 30 6.33 0.87 -20.07
N PRO A 31 5.40 1.58 -19.40
CA PRO A 31 5.19 1.43 -17.96
C PRO A 31 4.71 0.00 -17.69
N THR A 32 5.56 -0.82 -17.12
CA THR A 32 5.03 -1.79 -16.16
C THR A 32 4.74 -0.96 -14.93
N THR A 33 3.50 -0.49 -14.82
CA THR A 33 2.94 -0.18 -13.51
C THR A 33 3.09 -1.46 -12.70
N GLU A 34 4.21 -1.62 -12.00
CA GLU A 34 4.22 -2.32 -10.73
C GLU A 34 3.35 -1.45 -9.82
N ALA A 35 2.02 -1.60 -9.99
CA ALA A 35 1.14 -1.59 -8.84
C ALA A 35 1.81 -2.51 -7.81
N PRO A 36 1.78 -2.18 -6.51
CA PRO A 36 2.25 -3.11 -5.48
C PRO A 36 1.69 -4.46 -5.85
N GLN A 37 2.58 -5.37 -6.27
CA GLN A 37 2.17 -6.67 -6.75
C GLN A 37 1.65 -7.34 -5.49
N ALA A 38 0.35 -7.19 -5.26
CA ALA A 38 -0.39 -7.86 -4.22
C ALA A 38 0.03 -9.31 -4.38
N ALA A 39 0.85 -9.77 -3.42
CA ALA A 39 1.71 -10.93 -3.57
C ALA A 39 0.97 -11.96 -4.41
N ALA A 40 1.45 -12.20 -5.65
CA ALA A 40 0.94 -13.28 -6.47
C ALA A 40 0.84 -14.48 -5.52
N PRO A 41 -0.32 -15.18 -5.38
CA PRO A 41 -0.47 -16.22 -4.38
C PRO A 41 0.65 -17.22 -4.64
N GLY A 42 1.73 -17.08 -3.87
CA GLY A 42 2.98 -17.75 -4.15
C GLY A 42 2.63 -19.21 -4.22
N ALA A 43 3.06 -19.88 -5.28
CA ALA A 43 2.79 -21.28 -5.56
C ALA A 43 2.85 -22.05 -4.24
N ARG A 44 1.67 -22.22 -3.61
CA ARG A 44 1.59 -22.89 -2.32
C ARG A 44 1.79 -24.31 -2.71
N VAL A 45 3.00 -24.83 -2.47
CA VAL A 45 3.27 -26.26 -2.48
C VAL A 45 2.14 -26.86 -1.65
N ALA A 46 1.19 -27.48 -2.35
CA ALA A 46 -0.10 -27.83 -1.80
C ALA A 46 0.09 -29.08 -0.94
N ASN A 47 0.66 -28.90 0.25
CA ASN A 47 0.27 -29.73 1.37
C ASN A 47 -1.11 -29.21 1.78
N SER A 48 -2.12 -29.57 0.99
CA SER A 48 -3.46 -28.99 0.92
C SER A 48 -4.32 -29.38 2.12
N LYS A 49 -3.81 -29.13 3.33
CA LYS A 49 -4.65 -29.19 4.52
C LYS A 49 -5.59 -27.99 4.48
N THR A 50 -6.89 -28.26 4.46
CA THR A 50 -7.94 -27.23 4.51
C THR A 50 -7.72 -26.34 5.73
N LYS A 51 -7.60 -25.03 5.50
CA LYS A 51 -7.53 -24.01 6.55
C LYS A 51 -8.89 -23.36 6.73
N TYR A 52 -9.22 -23.11 7.98
CA TYR A 52 -10.43 -22.40 8.43
C TYR A 52 -10.01 -21.06 8.99
N CYS A 53 -10.64 -20.00 8.51
CA CYS A 53 -10.35 -18.64 8.94
C CYS A 53 -11.44 -18.15 9.89
N VAL A 54 -11.03 -17.74 11.09
CA VAL A 54 -11.90 -17.10 12.08
C VAL A 54 -11.57 -15.61 12.10
N ILE A 55 -12.62 -14.79 12.14
CA ILE A 55 -12.51 -13.33 12.23
C ILE A 55 -12.97 -12.92 13.62
N GLU A 56 -12.09 -12.30 14.38
CA GLU A 56 -12.35 -11.81 15.72
C GLU A 56 -12.39 -10.29 15.72
N THR A 57 -13.44 -9.72 16.31
CA THR A 57 -13.54 -8.28 16.55
C THR A 57 -13.13 -8.03 18.00
N ILE A 58 -11.96 -7.41 18.20
CA ILE A 58 -11.45 -7.12 19.54
C ILE A 58 -12.10 -5.84 20.06
N THR A 59 -12.66 -5.87 21.28
CA THR A 59 -13.25 -4.68 21.91
C THR A 59 -12.24 -3.54 22.01
N GLY A 60 -12.61 -2.35 21.55
CA GLY A 60 -11.73 -1.16 21.51
C GLY A 60 -10.93 -0.99 20.23
N SER A 61 -10.85 -2.02 19.37
CA SER A 61 -10.34 -1.91 18.00
C SER A 61 -11.49 -2.10 17.01
N ARG A 62 -11.61 -1.21 16.03
CA ARG A 62 -12.56 -1.39 14.90
C ARG A 62 -11.96 -2.22 13.77
N ILE A 63 -10.75 -2.75 13.95
CA ILE A 63 -10.05 -3.54 12.95
C ILE A 63 -10.22 -5.02 13.30
N PRO A 64 -10.96 -5.79 12.48
CA PRO A 64 -11.11 -7.22 12.70
C PRO A 64 -9.80 -7.95 12.41
N VAL A 65 -9.44 -8.90 13.28
CA VAL A 65 -8.27 -9.77 13.10
C VAL A 65 -8.72 -11.09 12.50
N LYS A 66 -8.06 -11.50 11.42
CA LYS A 66 -8.34 -12.77 10.74
C LYS A 66 -7.20 -13.76 11.00
N THR A 67 -7.51 -14.87 11.65
CA THR A 67 -6.57 -15.97 11.88
C THR A 67 -7.02 -17.17 11.07
N CYS A 68 -6.11 -17.78 10.29
CA CYS A 68 -6.41 -18.96 9.48
C CYS A 68 -5.52 -20.14 9.88
N ALA A 69 -6.13 -21.21 10.37
CA ALA A 69 -5.44 -22.42 10.81
C ALA A 69 -6.20 -23.69 10.36
N THR A 70 -5.51 -24.82 10.33
CA THR A 70 -6.13 -26.13 10.10
C THR A 70 -7.05 -26.50 11.26
N ARG A 71 -7.96 -27.46 11.07
CA ARG A 71 -8.88 -27.89 12.14
C ARG A 71 -8.11 -28.41 13.37
N GLY A 72 -7.03 -29.16 13.17
CA GLY A 72 -6.20 -29.66 14.27
C GLY A 72 -5.62 -28.53 15.13
N GLU A 73 -5.04 -27.51 14.48
CA GLU A 73 -4.49 -26.32 15.16
C GLU A 73 -5.57 -25.52 15.90
N TRP A 74 -6.82 -25.53 15.41
CA TRP A 74 -7.94 -24.91 16.12
C TRP A 74 -8.38 -25.72 17.35
N LEU A 75 -8.46 -27.04 17.21
CA LEU A 75 -8.79 -27.93 18.32
C LEU A 75 -7.73 -27.88 19.43
N GLU A 76 -6.45 -27.75 19.09
CA GLU A 76 -5.37 -27.49 20.06
C GLU A 76 -5.56 -26.18 20.82
N ARG A 77 -6.24 -25.20 20.22
CA ARG A 77 -6.64 -23.93 20.86
C ARG A 77 -7.98 -24.03 21.61
N GLY A 78 -8.63 -25.19 21.61
CA GLY A 78 -9.91 -25.42 22.28
C GLY A 78 -11.13 -24.89 21.53
N PHE A 79 -11.01 -24.62 20.23
CA PHE A 79 -12.10 -24.10 19.39
C PHE A 79 -12.31 -25.01 18.17
N ASP A 80 -13.56 -25.38 17.84
CA ASP A 80 -13.86 -26.10 16.59
C ASP A 80 -14.59 -25.17 15.60
N PRO A 81 -13.95 -24.77 14.49
CA PRO A 81 -14.57 -23.89 13.49
C PRO A 81 -15.74 -24.54 12.74
N LEU A 82 -15.97 -25.85 12.91
CA LEU A 82 -17.04 -26.61 12.26
C LEU A 82 -18.11 -27.11 13.24
N ALA A 83 -18.02 -26.77 14.52
CA ALA A 83 -19.07 -27.14 15.47
C ALA A 83 -20.40 -26.48 15.06
N LYS A 84 -21.43 -27.30 14.86
CA LYS A 84 -22.79 -26.85 14.58
C LYS A 84 -23.48 -26.59 15.91
N ASN A 85 -24.05 -25.40 16.08
CA ASN A 85 -24.95 -25.09 17.21
C ASN A 85 -26.28 -25.85 17.07
#